data_AF-A0A359AZ01-F1
#
_entry.id   AF-A0A359AZ01-F1
#
_cell.length_a   1.000
_cell.length_b   1.000
_cell.length_c   1.000
_cell.angle_alpha   90.00
_cell.angle_beta   90.00
_cell.angle_gamma   90.00
#
_symmetry.space_group_name_H-M   'P 1'
#
loop_
_entity.id
_entity.type
_entity.pdbx_description
1 polymer ?
#
loop_
_entity_poly.entity_id
_entity_poly.type
_entity_poly.pdbx_seq_one_letter_code
_entity_poly.pdbx_strand_id
1 'polypeptide(L)'
;RIVTGEIRPAQDKAFAPPEVKLTEGRLRVQILRVDTEAKQLFCKAEAFPVSEITVLYTAACEDRQVETAEDIFRAGAQLNLIDSTMDAEGCWVPRLIVFEPDYLVDASAVAECFQDYEVSPFHYLRNKFEEKENRSYLLLGNLANFFLDELVFSDDAEKVSFDEVFLRSFKQSPFE
;
A
#
# COMPACT_ATOMS: atom_id res chain seq x y z
N ARG A 1 -20.72 57.51 -25.90
CA ARG A 1 -21.75 57.28 -24.87
C ARG A 1 -21.34 56.03 -24.12
N ILE A 2 -20.85 56.20 -22.90
CA ILE A 2 -20.49 55.11 -21.98
C ILE A 2 -21.81 54.53 -21.47
N VAL A 3 -22.01 53.22 -21.60
CA VAL A 3 -23.17 52.53 -21.02
C VAL A 3 -22.63 51.41 -20.15
N THR A 4 -22.73 51.65 -18.85
CA THR A 4 -22.58 50.72 -17.74
C THR A 4 -23.54 49.54 -17.86
N GLY A 5 -23.05 48.33 -17.60
CA GLY A 5 -23.83 47.10 -17.59
C GLY A 5 -23.14 46.01 -16.77
N GLU A 6 -23.24 46.15 -15.45
CA GLU A 6 -23.27 45.13 -14.39
C GLU A 6 -22.55 43.78 -14.64
N ILE A 7 -21.41 43.61 -13.96
CA ILE A 7 -20.77 42.33 -13.71
C ILE A 7 -21.60 41.59 -12.65
N ARG A 8 -22.29 40.52 -13.04
CA ARG A 8 -22.98 39.62 -12.10
C ARG A 8 -21.96 38.64 -11.50
N PRO A 9 -21.98 38.40 -10.17
CA PRO A 9 -20.98 37.57 -9.51
C PRO A 9 -21.20 36.07 -9.78
N ALA A 10 -20.10 35.32 -9.64
CA ALA A 10 -19.97 33.89 -9.83
C ALA A 10 -21.07 33.10 -9.09
N GLN A 11 -21.78 32.26 -9.84
CA GLN A 11 -22.48 31.13 -9.26
C GLN A 11 -21.49 29.95 -9.23
N ASP A 12 -20.81 29.81 -8.10
CA ASP A 12 -20.17 28.55 -7.69
C ASP A 12 -21.27 27.49 -7.62
N LYS A 13 -21.44 26.76 -8.73
CA LYS A 13 -22.08 25.45 -8.66
C LYS A 13 -21.11 24.56 -7.90
N ALA A 14 -21.42 24.32 -6.62
CA ALA A 14 -20.89 23.19 -5.88
C ALA A 14 -21.01 21.95 -6.77
N PHE A 15 -19.89 21.53 -7.35
CA PHE A 15 -19.81 20.32 -8.14
C PHE A 15 -19.94 19.18 -7.14
N ALA A 16 -21.17 18.68 -6.99
CA ALA A 16 -21.40 17.45 -6.25
C ALA A 16 -20.44 16.39 -6.83
N PRO A 17 -19.58 15.78 -6.00
CA PRO A 17 -18.67 14.76 -6.51
C PRO A 17 -19.52 13.66 -7.16
N PRO A 18 -19.15 13.18 -8.36
CA PRO A 18 -19.89 12.12 -9.02
C PRO A 18 -20.05 10.94 -8.06
N GLU A 19 -21.22 10.28 -8.04
CA GLU A 19 -21.38 9.02 -7.31
C GLU A 19 -20.42 7.98 -7.91
N VAL A 20 -19.22 7.90 -7.35
CA VAL A 20 -18.18 6.98 -7.80
C VAL A 20 -18.51 5.61 -7.21
N LYS A 21 -18.91 4.67 -8.07
CA LYS A 21 -18.81 3.25 -7.72
C LYS A 21 -17.34 2.89 -7.67
N LEU A 22 -16.78 2.83 -6.46
CA LEU A 22 -15.42 2.34 -6.23
C LEU A 22 -15.31 0.92 -6.79
N THR A 23 -14.33 0.69 -7.64
CA THR A 23 -14.00 -0.67 -8.08
C THR A 23 -13.24 -1.32 -6.92
N GLU A 24 -13.83 -2.32 -6.28
CA GLU A 24 -13.20 -3.11 -5.18
C GLU A 24 -12.82 -2.31 -3.92
N GLY A 25 -13.41 -1.14 -3.67
CA GLY A 25 -13.13 -0.33 -2.48
C GLY A 25 -11.76 0.38 -2.49
N ARG A 26 -11.06 0.39 -3.63
CA ARG A 26 -9.76 1.08 -3.80
C ARG A 26 -9.85 2.28 -4.73
N LEU A 27 -9.09 3.33 -4.43
CA LEU A 27 -8.98 4.53 -5.26
C LEU A 27 -7.51 4.95 -5.40
N ARG A 28 -7.00 4.92 -6.63
CA ARG A 28 -5.64 5.40 -6.94
C ARG A 28 -5.66 6.90 -7.20
N VAL A 29 -4.77 7.61 -6.50
CA VAL A 29 -4.72 9.07 -6.52
C VAL A 29 -3.28 9.57 -6.57
N GLN A 30 -3.06 10.74 -7.16
CA GLN A 30 -1.76 11.42 -7.14
C GLN A 30 -1.87 12.70 -6.31
N ILE A 31 -0.91 12.93 -5.42
CA ILE A 31 -0.86 14.14 -4.59
C ILE A 31 -0.49 15.34 -5.46
N LEU A 32 -1.34 16.37 -5.47
CA LEU A 32 -1.05 17.65 -6.12
C LEU A 32 -0.41 18.63 -5.12
N ARG A 33 -1.00 18.73 -3.92
CA ARG A 33 -0.52 19.57 -2.84
C ARG A 33 -0.91 18.99 -1.49
N VAL A 34 -0.14 19.34 -0.48
CA VAL A 34 -0.31 18.91 0.91
C VAL A 34 -0.59 20.14 1.75
N ASP A 35 -1.62 20.07 2.58
CA ASP A 35 -1.91 21.05 3.61
C ASP A 35 -1.72 20.38 4.97
N THR A 36 -0.56 20.64 5.56
CA THR A 36 -0.14 20.05 6.83
C THR A 36 -0.92 20.62 8.02
N GLU A 37 -1.35 21.88 7.96
CA GLU A 37 -2.10 22.52 9.05
C GLU A 37 -3.50 21.94 9.17
N ALA A 38 -4.19 21.78 8.03
CA ALA A 38 -5.52 21.17 7.98
C ALA A 38 -5.49 19.63 7.96
N LYS A 39 -4.30 19.03 7.83
CA LYS A 39 -4.08 17.59 7.63
C LYS A 39 -4.85 17.03 6.43
N GLN A 40 -4.77 17.74 5.30
CA GLN A 40 -5.45 17.43 4.05
C GLN A 40 -4.48 17.20 2.90
N LEU A 41 -4.76 16.20 2.08
CA LEU A 41 -4.11 15.97 0.80
C LEU A 41 -5.08 16.35 -0.31
N PHE A 42 -4.62 17.20 -1.21
CA PHE A 42 -5.37 17.50 -2.42
C PHE A 42 -4.80 16.63 -3.53
N CYS A 43 -5.63 15.73 -3.99
CA CYS A 43 -5.22 14.68 -4.90
C CYS A 43 -6.06 14.71 -6.18
N LYS A 44 -5.48 14.13 -7.23
CA LYS A 44 -6.15 13.85 -8.48
C LYS A 44 -6.39 12.36 -8.56
N ALA A 45 -7.65 11.93 -8.65
CA ALA A 45 -7.95 10.53 -8.85
C ALA A 45 -7.73 10.10 -10.29
N GLU A 46 -7.21 8.89 -10.49
CA GLU A 46 -7.07 8.31 -11.84
C GLU A 46 -8.44 8.01 -12.46
N ALA A 47 -9.41 7.59 -11.64
CA ALA A 47 -10.76 7.25 -12.08
C ALA A 47 -11.55 8.45 -12.63
N PHE A 48 -11.24 9.68 -12.20
CA PHE A 48 -11.89 10.91 -12.63
C PHE A 48 -10.87 12.06 -12.69
N PRO A 49 -10.07 12.13 -13.77
CA PRO A 49 -8.91 13.02 -13.86
C PRO A 49 -9.26 14.50 -14.09
N VAL A 50 -10.53 14.89 -13.98
CA VAL A 50 -10.97 16.29 -14.13
C VAL A 50 -11.22 16.95 -12.78
N SER A 51 -11.54 16.15 -11.75
CA SER A 51 -11.94 16.66 -10.44
C SER A 51 -10.81 16.47 -9.44
N GLU A 52 -10.49 17.53 -8.71
CA GLU A 52 -9.66 17.45 -7.51
C GLU A 52 -10.49 16.86 -6.37
N ILE A 53 -9.86 16.02 -5.56
CA ILE A 53 -10.43 15.46 -4.35
C ILE A 53 -9.58 15.85 -3.15
N THR A 54 -10.27 16.11 -2.05
CA THR A 54 -9.64 16.34 -0.76
C THR A 54 -9.67 15.03 0.03
N VAL A 55 -8.52 14.63 0.56
CA VAL A 55 -8.35 13.40 1.36
C VAL A 55 -7.84 13.79 2.74
N LEU A 56 -8.50 13.32 3.79
CA LEU A 56 -8.09 13.53 5.18
C LEU A 56 -7.21 12.37 5.64
N TYR A 57 -5.96 12.64 6.00
CA TYR A 57 -5.04 11.57 6.45
C TYR A 57 -5.03 11.38 7.98
N THR A 58 -5.56 12.32 8.76
CA THR A 58 -5.66 12.21 10.23
C THR A 58 -6.39 10.96 10.70
N ALA A 59 -7.47 10.56 10.02
CA ALA A 59 -8.26 9.41 10.46
C ALA A 59 -7.60 8.07 10.15
N ALA A 60 -6.68 8.04 9.18
CA ALA A 60 -5.96 6.83 8.76
C ALA A 60 -4.65 6.61 9.53
N CYS A 61 -4.08 7.68 10.11
CA CYS A 61 -2.85 7.63 10.89
C CYS A 61 -3.17 7.77 12.38
N GLU A 62 -2.75 6.80 13.20
CA GLU A 62 -2.77 6.97 14.66
C GLU A 62 -1.88 8.17 15.06
N ASP A 63 -2.19 8.86 16.15
CA ASP A 63 -1.56 10.14 16.53
C ASP A 63 -0.01 10.16 16.44
N ARG A 64 0.65 9.03 16.71
CA ARG A 64 2.12 8.88 16.66
C ARG A 64 2.69 8.66 15.24
N GLN A 65 1.87 8.21 14.29
CA GLN A 65 2.23 8.05 12.87
C GLN A 65 1.99 9.33 12.05
N VAL A 66 1.17 10.25 12.56
CA VAL A 66 0.86 11.51 11.86
C VAL A 66 2.11 12.38 11.71
N GLU A 67 2.94 12.50 12.76
CA GLU A 67 4.17 13.31 12.75
C GLU A 67 5.19 12.82 11.69
N THR A 68 5.20 11.52 11.39
CA THR A 68 6.10 10.95 10.36
C THR A 68 5.50 11.02 8.95
N ALA A 69 4.17 11.12 8.83
CA ALA A 69 3.50 11.17 7.54
C ALA A 69 3.71 12.51 6.81
N GLU A 70 3.89 13.61 7.55
CA GLU A 70 4.08 14.96 7.00
C GLU A 70 5.38 15.10 6.18
N ASP A 71 6.43 14.39 6.57
CA ASP A 71 7.71 14.37 5.84
C ASP A 71 7.67 13.49 4.58
N ILE A 72 6.74 12.53 4.53
CA ILE A 72 6.61 11.50 3.50
C ILE A 72 5.71 11.98 2.36
N PHE A 73 4.59 12.64 2.67
CA PHE A 73 3.65 13.11 1.66
C PHE A 73 4.21 14.31 0.90
N ARG A 74 4.51 14.11 -0.39
CA ARG A 74 5.04 15.14 -1.28
C ARG A 74 4.20 15.25 -2.53
N ALA A 75 4.13 16.46 -3.09
CA ALA A 75 3.51 16.67 -4.39
C ALA A 75 4.16 15.77 -5.44
N GLY A 76 3.33 15.12 -6.26
CA GLY A 76 3.72 14.16 -7.28
C GLY A 76 3.67 12.70 -6.85
N ALA A 77 3.66 12.41 -5.54
CA ALA A 77 3.62 11.04 -5.03
C ALA A 77 2.28 10.34 -5.35
N GLN A 78 2.32 9.03 -5.49
CA GLN A 78 1.14 8.21 -5.76
C GLN A 78 0.65 7.50 -4.50
N LEU A 79 -0.67 7.44 -4.33
CA LEU A 79 -1.32 6.76 -3.21
C LEU A 79 -2.41 5.82 -3.73
N ASN A 80 -2.57 4.69 -3.04
CA ASN A 80 -3.80 3.91 -3.09
C ASN A 80 -4.56 4.09 -1.78
N LEU A 81 -5.77 4.64 -1.88
CA LEU A 81 -6.71 4.78 -0.79
C LEU A 81 -7.58 3.54 -0.72
N ILE A 82 -7.63 2.87 0.43
CA ILE A 82 -8.38 1.63 0.62
C ILE A 82 -9.54 1.86 1.60
N ASP A 83 -10.70 1.31 1.26
CA ASP A 83 -11.95 1.44 2.01
C ASP A 83 -12.26 2.90 2.36
N SER A 84 -12.30 3.76 1.35
CA SER A 84 -12.50 5.19 1.55
C SER A 84 -13.98 5.54 1.66
N THR A 85 -14.30 6.31 2.69
CA THR A 85 -15.64 6.86 2.92
C THR A 85 -15.64 8.36 2.69
N MET A 86 -16.78 8.96 2.41
CA MET A 86 -16.90 10.41 2.27
C MET A 86 -17.53 10.97 3.55
N ASP A 87 -16.94 12.02 4.12
CA ASP A 87 -17.49 12.73 5.26
C ASP A 87 -18.62 13.70 4.86
N ALA A 88 -19.19 14.41 5.84
CA ALA A 88 -20.28 15.35 5.61
C ALA A 88 -19.83 16.60 4.84
N GLU A 89 -18.54 16.90 4.87
CA GLU A 89 -17.87 18.04 4.24
C GLU A 89 -17.41 17.73 2.80
N GLY A 90 -17.57 16.48 2.35
CA GLY A 90 -17.20 16.03 1.01
C GLY A 90 -15.72 15.62 0.86
N CYS A 91 -15.00 15.42 1.97
CA CYS A 91 -13.64 14.91 1.98
C CYS A 91 -13.63 13.38 2.05
N TRP A 92 -12.63 12.79 1.42
CA TRP A 92 -12.39 11.35 1.46
C TRP A 92 -11.61 10.97 2.70
N VAL A 93 -12.15 10.03 3.46
CA VAL A 93 -11.57 9.48 4.69
C VAL A 93 -11.24 8.01 4.42
N PRO A 94 -9.98 7.69 4.04
CA PRO A 94 -9.52 6.33 3.85
C PRO A 94 -9.36 5.62 5.18
N ARG A 95 -9.58 4.30 5.21
CA ARG A 95 -9.19 3.47 6.37
C ARG A 95 -7.71 3.11 6.34
N LEU A 96 -7.15 2.94 5.13
CA LEU A 96 -5.75 2.65 4.93
C LEU A 96 -5.24 3.43 3.72
N ILE A 97 -4.05 3.99 3.86
CA ILE A 97 -3.33 4.69 2.80
C ILE A 97 -2.08 3.88 2.48
N VAL A 98 -1.96 3.43 1.23
CA VAL A 98 -0.73 2.80 0.72
C VAL A 98 0.05 3.86 -0.05
N PHE A 99 1.19 4.26 0.50
CA PHE A 99 2.11 5.21 -0.14
C PHE A 99 2.96 4.51 -1.19
N GLU A 100 3.07 5.11 -2.38
CA GLU A 100 3.87 4.61 -3.51
C GLU A 100 3.60 3.12 -3.80
N PRO A 101 2.36 2.76 -4.19
CA PRO A 101 1.92 1.37 -4.30
C PRO A 101 2.65 0.55 -5.37
N ASP A 102 3.35 1.20 -6.30
CA ASP A 102 4.17 0.52 -7.31
C ASP A 102 5.53 0.05 -6.72
N TYR A 103 5.89 0.49 -5.52
CA TYR A 103 7.12 0.09 -4.84
C TYR A 103 6.88 -1.18 -4.01
N LEU A 104 7.09 -2.34 -4.64
CA LEU A 104 7.01 -3.62 -3.94
C LEU A 104 8.19 -3.77 -2.97
N VAL A 105 7.87 -4.03 -1.71
CA VAL A 105 8.84 -4.29 -0.64
C VAL A 105 8.71 -5.73 -0.15
N ASP A 106 9.85 -6.34 0.16
CA ASP A 106 9.89 -7.68 0.74
C ASP A 106 9.45 -7.61 2.22
N ALA A 107 8.37 -8.32 2.55
CA ALA A 107 7.78 -8.31 3.88
C ALA A 107 8.73 -8.87 4.96
N SER A 108 9.52 -9.90 4.64
CA SER A 108 10.52 -10.44 5.55
C SER A 108 11.64 -9.44 5.80
N ALA A 109 12.07 -8.72 4.75
CA ALA A 109 13.08 -7.67 4.91
C ALA A 109 12.57 -6.48 5.76
N VAL A 110 11.29 -6.15 5.68
CA VAL A 110 10.67 -5.15 6.56
C VAL A 110 10.56 -5.68 8.00
N ALA A 111 10.26 -6.96 8.19
CA ALA A 111 10.24 -7.56 9.52
C ALA A 111 11.60 -7.46 10.22
N GLU A 112 12.71 -7.59 9.48
CA GLU A 112 14.06 -7.40 10.01
C GLU A 112 14.32 -5.98 10.55
N CYS A 113 13.54 -4.97 10.17
CA CYS A 113 13.64 -3.64 10.77
C CYS A 113 13.25 -3.63 12.24
N PHE A 114 12.49 -4.62 12.72
CA PHE A 114 11.97 -4.69 14.09
C PHE A 114 12.73 -5.74 14.88
N GLN A 115 13.82 -5.33 15.53
CA GLN A 115 14.60 -6.19 16.40
C GLN A 115 14.34 -5.84 17.87
N ASP A 116 14.49 -6.81 18.77
CA ASP A 116 14.28 -6.60 20.21
C ASP A 116 15.17 -5.49 20.79
N TYR A 117 16.35 -5.26 20.18
CA TYR A 117 17.30 -4.25 20.60
C TYR A 117 17.09 -2.88 19.95
N GLU A 118 16.54 -2.83 18.73
CA GLU A 118 16.35 -1.59 17.97
C GLU A 118 15.37 -1.77 16.82
N VAL A 119 14.51 -0.77 16.61
CA VAL A 119 13.73 -0.62 15.39
C VAL A 119 14.46 0.35 14.45
N SER A 120 14.97 -0.17 13.32
CA SER A 120 15.83 0.62 12.43
C SER A 120 15.65 0.25 10.94
N PRO A 121 15.46 1.23 10.04
CA PRO A 121 15.41 0.98 8.61
C PRO A 121 16.75 0.48 8.04
N PHE A 122 17.86 0.66 8.76
CA PHE A 122 19.16 0.18 8.31
C PHE A 122 19.26 -1.35 8.26
N HIS A 123 18.45 -2.08 9.02
CA HIS A 123 18.41 -3.54 8.93
C HIS A 123 17.88 -4.02 7.57
N TYR A 124 16.90 -3.32 6.97
CA TYR A 124 16.44 -3.60 5.60
C TYR A 124 17.58 -3.44 4.59
N LEU A 125 18.38 -2.38 4.74
CA LEU A 125 19.52 -2.14 3.86
C LEU A 125 20.61 -3.20 4.06
N ARG A 126 20.93 -3.54 5.31
CA ARG A 126 21.90 -4.60 5.64
C ARG A 126 21.52 -5.93 4.99
N ASN A 127 20.26 -6.35 5.13
CA ASN A 127 19.75 -7.60 4.55
C ASN A 127 19.88 -7.64 3.00
N LYS A 128 19.80 -6.49 2.32
CA LYS A 128 20.04 -6.45 0.85
C LYS A 128 21.49 -6.70 0.45
N PHE A 129 22.45 -6.48 1.35
CA PHE A 129 23.88 -6.69 1.10
C PHE A 129 24.43 -7.97 1.73
N GLU A 130 23.69 -8.59 2.64
CA GLU A 130 24.08 -9.86 3.26
C GLU A 130 23.89 -11.01 2.27
N GLU A 131 24.85 -11.94 2.29
CA GLU A 131 24.69 -13.21 1.59
C GLU A 131 23.56 -13.99 2.24
N LYS A 132 22.67 -14.56 1.43
CA LYS A 132 21.61 -15.42 1.96
C LYS A 132 22.25 -16.65 2.58
N GLU A 133 22.10 -16.78 3.89
CA GLU A 133 22.66 -17.92 4.62
C GLU A 133 22.01 -19.23 4.16
N ASN A 134 22.79 -20.14 3.61
CA ASN A 134 22.35 -21.48 3.20
C ASN A 134 22.55 -22.49 4.35
N ARG A 135 21.84 -22.29 5.46
CA ARG A 135 21.98 -23.14 6.65
C ARG A 135 21.04 -24.35 6.57
N SER A 136 21.50 -25.49 7.08
CA SER A 136 20.77 -26.77 7.04
C SER A 136 19.35 -26.71 7.61
N TYR A 137 19.12 -25.90 8.65
CA TYR A 137 17.78 -25.73 9.23
C TYR A 137 16.83 -24.93 8.34
N LEU A 138 17.34 -23.99 7.52
CA LEU A 138 16.52 -23.25 6.55
C LEU A 138 16.11 -24.17 5.40
N LEU A 139 17.03 -24.99 4.90
CA LEU A 139 16.74 -26.00 3.88
C LEU A 139 15.68 -26.99 4.37
N LEU A 140 15.81 -27.47 5.61
CA LEU A 140 14.83 -28.38 6.20
C LEU A 140 13.46 -27.73 6.37
N GLY A 141 13.41 -26.48 6.82
CA GLY A 141 12.16 -25.72 6.93
C GLY A 141 11.48 -25.53 5.57
N ASN A 142 12.24 -25.16 4.54
CA ASN A 142 11.72 -25.01 3.18
C ASN A 142 11.18 -26.33 2.63
N LEU A 143 11.88 -27.45 2.87
CA LEU A 143 11.42 -28.77 2.48
C LEU A 143 10.11 -29.16 3.18
N ALA A 144 10.00 -28.86 4.48
CA ALA A 144 8.77 -29.13 5.24
C ALA A 144 7.58 -28.31 4.71
N ASN A 145 7.78 -27.03 4.39
CA ASN A 145 6.76 -26.19 3.76
C ASN A 145 6.33 -26.75 2.40
N PHE A 146 7.29 -27.17 1.57
CA PHE A 146 7.01 -27.77 0.27
C PHE A 146 6.16 -29.04 0.38
N PHE A 147 6.45 -29.92 1.35
CA PHE A 147 5.63 -31.10 1.60
C PHE A 147 4.22 -30.76 2.06
N LEU A 148 4.08 -29.76 2.93
CA LEU A 148 2.78 -29.30 3.39
C LEU A 148 1.95 -28.78 2.22
N ASP A 149 2.54 -27.97 1.35
CA ASP A 149 1.86 -27.43 0.17
C ASP A 149 1.36 -28.57 -0.75
N GLU A 150 2.20 -29.55 -1.05
CA GLU A 150 1.81 -30.69 -1.89
C GLU A 150 0.70 -31.54 -1.27
N LEU A 151 0.65 -31.68 0.05
CA LEU A 151 -0.44 -32.36 0.74
C LEU A 151 -1.74 -31.54 0.72
N VAL A 152 -1.66 -30.23 0.93
CA VAL A 152 -2.82 -29.32 0.99
C VAL A 152 -3.46 -29.14 -0.38
N PHE A 153 -2.66 -29.07 -1.44
CA PHE A 153 -3.14 -28.85 -2.81
C PHE A 153 -3.40 -30.15 -3.59
N SER A 154 -3.15 -31.32 -3.00
CA SER A 154 -3.50 -32.61 -3.61
C SER A 154 -5.01 -32.85 -3.54
N ASP A 155 -5.59 -33.36 -4.63
CA ASP A 155 -6.97 -33.87 -4.65
C ASP A 155 -7.18 -35.06 -3.71
N ASP A 156 -6.10 -35.79 -3.40
CA ASP A 156 -6.09 -36.94 -2.51
C ASP A 156 -4.74 -37.05 -1.79
N ALA A 157 -4.72 -36.66 -0.52
CA ALA A 157 -3.52 -36.62 0.30
C ALA A 157 -2.90 -38.03 0.51
N GLU A 158 -3.70 -39.10 0.47
CA GLU A 158 -3.19 -40.47 0.67
C GLU A 158 -2.39 -40.99 -0.53
N LYS A 159 -2.53 -40.34 -1.69
CA LYS A 159 -1.79 -40.69 -2.92
C LYS A 159 -0.49 -39.93 -3.10
N VAL A 160 -0.18 -38.98 -2.22
CA VAL A 160 1.04 -38.18 -2.32
C VAL A 160 2.24 -39.05 -1.92
N SER A 161 3.09 -39.36 -2.91
CA SER A 161 4.28 -40.20 -2.70
C SER A 161 5.45 -39.36 -2.17
N PHE A 162 5.99 -39.76 -1.02
CA PHE A 162 7.15 -39.09 -0.42
C PHE A 162 8.35 -39.04 -1.38
N ASP A 163 8.69 -40.16 -2.02
CA ASP A 163 9.88 -40.26 -2.88
C ASP A 163 9.79 -39.31 -4.08
N GLU A 164 8.59 -39.19 -4.67
CA GLU A 164 8.36 -38.32 -5.82
C GLU A 164 8.44 -36.84 -5.43
N VAL A 165 7.79 -36.47 -4.32
CA VAL A 165 7.76 -35.09 -3.83
C VAL A 165 9.15 -34.66 -3.34
N PHE A 166 9.86 -35.52 -2.62
CA PHE A 166 11.23 -35.26 -2.17
C PHE A 166 12.18 -35.01 -3.37
N LEU A 167 12.08 -35.86 -4.40
CA LEU A 167 12.90 -35.71 -5.61
C LEU A 167 12.56 -34.45 -6.41
N ARG A 168 11.29 -34.02 -6.41
CA ARG A 168 10.87 -32.73 -6.99
C ARG A 168 11.44 -31.55 -6.20
N SER A 169 11.39 -31.60 -4.87
CA SER A 169 11.97 -30.55 -4.02
C SER A 169 13.46 -30.38 -4.25
N PHE A 170 14.21 -31.49 -4.36
CA PHE A 170 15.66 -31.46 -4.65
C PHE A 170 16.00 -30.82 -6.00
N LYS A 171 15.14 -30.97 -7.01
CA LYS A 171 15.34 -30.33 -8.33
C LYS A 171 15.13 -28.82 -8.30
N GLN A 172 14.25 -28.33 -7.43
CA GLN A 172 13.97 -26.90 -7.31
C GLN A 172 15.03 -26.18 -6.48
N SER A 173 15.54 -26.84 -5.44
CA SER A 173 16.62 -26.34 -4.61
C SER A 173 17.56 -27.50 -4.27
N PRO A 174 18.64 -27.70 -5.05
CA PRO A 174 19.67 -28.66 -4.70
C PRO A 174 20.24 -28.30 -3.33
N PHE A 175 20.34 -29.29 -2.45
CA PHE A 175 21.25 -29.19 -1.32
C PHE A 175 22.65 -29.15 -1.93
N GLU A 176 23.50 -28.21 -1.52
CA GLU A 176 24.87 -28.05 -2.05
C GLU A 176 25.67 -29.37 -2.07
#